data_AF-A0A9I9DS31-F1
#
_entry.id   AF-A0A9I9DS31-F1
#
_cell.length_a   1.000
_cell.length_b   1.000
_cell.length_c   1.000
_cell.angle_alpha   90.00
_cell.angle_beta   90.00
_cell.angle_gamma   90.00
#
_symmetry.space_group_name_H-M   'P 1'
#
loop_
_entity.id
_entity.type
_entity.pdbx_description
1 polymer ?
#
loop_
_entity_poly.entity_id
_entity_poly.type
_entity_poly.pdbx_seq_one_letter_code
_entity_poly.pdbx_strand_id
1 'polypeptide(L)'
;MEVKPHIKTYPDVGALAFGSSGRVIVAIFVYLESYLVAVEFLIMGGDGLERLFPNEGFSVGSVRIDGRKMYMMVTALVILPTTWPRSFGALAYISLGGILGSICLIFCVLWTGVVDGVGLKQKGAVLKFQGLPTTLSLFTFCYCAHVVFPSLRSSMRNKIHFSKVNLHLFFYIPTPDLKE
;
A
#
# COMPACT_ATOMS: atom_id res chain seq x y z
N MET A 1 -2.62 -34.09 2.44
CA MET A 1 -1.33 -33.38 2.44
C MET A 1 -1.15 -32.71 3.79
N GLU A 2 -0.25 -33.21 4.64
CA GLU A 2 0.00 -32.63 5.96
C GLU A 2 0.69 -31.27 5.84
N VAL A 3 -0.05 -30.21 6.13
CA VAL A 3 0.47 -28.85 6.19
C VAL A 3 1.31 -28.72 7.46
N LYS A 4 2.64 -28.74 7.33
CA LYS A 4 3.58 -28.55 8.45
C LYS A 4 3.17 -27.29 9.25
N PRO A 5 2.89 -27.41 10.56
CA PRO A 5 2.24 -26.36 11.36
C PRO A 5 3.14 -25.16 11.76
N HIS A 6 4.37 -25.10 11.24
CA HIS A 6 5.42 -24.19 11.74
C HIS A 6 5.71 -22.96 10.87
N ILE A 7 5.07 -22.80 9.71
CA ILE A 7 5.28 -21.61 8.85
C ILE A 7 4.17 -20.59 9.13
N LYS A 8 4.51 -19.51 9.85
CA LYS A 8 3.56 -18.43 10.18
C LYS A 8 3.93 -17.10 9.51
N THR A 9 5.19 -16.94 9.09
CA THR A 9 5.73 -15.67 8.58
C THR A 9 6.69 -15.90 7.40
N TYR A 10 6.91 -14.89 6.55
CA TYR A 10 7.87 -14.95 5.43
C TYR A 10 9.29 -15.42 5.84
N PRO A 11 9.86 -14.94 6.96
CA PRO A 11 11.14 -15.44 7.46
C PRO A 11 11.15 -16.94 7.77
N ASP A 12 10.03 -17.53 8.18
CA ASP A 12 9.93 -18.98 8.44
C ASP A 12 10.06 -19.79 7.13
N VAL A 13 9.60 -19.23 6.00
CA VAL A 13 9.79 -19.82 4.67
C VAL A 13 11.27 -19.79 4.29
N GLY A 14 11.95 -18.67 4.53
CA GLY A 14 13.39 -18.54 4.35
C GLY A 14 14.19 -19.51 5.22
N ALA A 15 13.74 -19.72 6.46
CA ALA A 15 14.33 -20.68 7.38
C ALA A 15 14.22 -22.12 6.87
N LEU A 16 13.08 -22.47 6.28
CA LEU A 16 12.82 -23.81 5.75
C LEU A 16 13.62 -24.10 4.47
N ALA A 17 13.82 -23.10 3.62
CA ALA A 17 14.51 -23.25 2.34
C ALA A 17 16.04 -23.17 2.46
N PHE A 18 16.57 -22.31 3.34
CA PHE A 18 18.01 -21.98 3.40
C PHE A 18 18.58 -22.00 4.82
N GLY A 19 17.84 -22.51 5.81
CA GLY A 19 18.27 -22.56 7.20
C GLY A 19 18.27 -21.19 7.90
N SER A 20 18.97 -21.08 9.03
CA SER A 20 18.99 -19.87 9.88
C SER A 20 19.43 -18.60 9.12
N SER A 21 20.42 -18.71 8.23
CA SER A 21 20.88 -17.58 7.41
C SER A 21 19.78 -17.06 6.47
N GLY A 22 19.00 -17.96 5.86
CA GLY A 22 17.86 -17.59 5.02
C GLY A 22 16.75 -16.87 5.78
N ARG A 23 16.49 -17.27 7.02
CA ARG A 23 15.55 -16.59 7.92
C ARG A 23 15.92 -15.13 8.12
N VAL A 24 17.20 -14.86 8.41
CA VAL A 24 17.71 -13.51 8.68
C VAL A 24 17.62 -12.64 7.43
N ILE A 25 18.04 -13.16 6.28
CA ILE A 25 18.01 -12.42 5.01
C ILE A 25 16.57 -12.02 4.66
N VAL A 26 15.63 -12.97 4.68
CA VAL A 26 14.22 -12.69 4.36
C VAL A 26 13.59 -11.73 5.38
N ALA A 27 13.94 -11.85 6.67
CA ALA A 27 13.49 -10.90 7.68
C ALA A 27 13.98 -9.47 7.40
N ILE A 28 15.25 -9.30 7.03
CA ILE A 28 15.80 -7.99 6.69
C ILE A 28 15.02 -7.37 5.53
N PHE A 29 14.81 -8.12 4.44
CA PHE A 29 14.06 -7.61 3.29
C PHE A 29 12.63 -7.23 3.63
N VAL A 30 11.89 -8.09 4.34
CA VAL A 30 10.49 -7.83 4.71
C VAL A 30 10.36 -6.61 5.64
N TYR A 31 11.28 -6.44 6.59
CA TYR A 31 11.26 -5.27 7.48
C TYR A 31 11.69 -3.99 6.78
N LEU A 32 12.70 -4.06 5.91
CA LEU A 32 13.14 -2.92 5.12
C LEU A 32 12.04 -2.46 4.17
N GLU A 33 11.38 -3.38 3.48
CA GLU A 33 10.24 -3.10 2.61
C GLU A 33 9.09 -2.44 3.39
N SER A 34 8.70 -3.02 4.52
CA SER A 34 7.65 -2.46 5.38
C SER A 34 7.98 -1.05 5.88
N TYR A 35 9.25 -0.79 6.19
CA TYR A 35 9.73 0.54 6.59
C TYR A 35 9.66 1.54 5.44
N LEU A 36 10.15 1.17 4.25
CA LEU A 36 10.12 2.04 3.08
C LEU A 36 8.69 2.40 2.65
N VAL A 37 7.78 1.43 2.68
CA VAL A 37 6.35 1.65 2.41
C VAL A 37 5.75 2.66 3.41
N ALA A 38 6.07 2.54 4.70
CA ALA A 38 5.60 3.49 5.71
C ALA A 38 6.13 4.92 5.47
N VAL A 39 7.41 5.05 5.12
CA VAL A 39 8.02 6.34 4.78
C VAL A 39 7.38 6.94 3.52
N GLU A 40 7.11 6.12 2.50
CA GLU A 40 6.43 6.56 1.28
C GLU A 40 5.03 7.12 1.56
N PHE A 41 4.22 6.44 2.37
CA PHE A 41 2.91 6.97 2.79
C PHE A 41 3.03 8.29 3.56
N LEU A 42 4.06 8.44 4.38
CA LEU A 42 4.31 9.66 5.14
C LEU A 42 4.61 10.86 4.22
N ILE A 43 5.49 10.64 3.25
CA ILE A 43 5.87 11.64 2.25
C ILE A 43 4.66 11.96 1.38
N MET A 44 3.95 10.94 0.90
CA MET A 44 2.77 11.10 0.03
C MET A 44 1.65 11.86 0.72
N GLY A 45 1.38 11.58 2.00
CA GLY A 45 0.42 12.35 2.79
C GLY A 45 0.87 13.81 2.99
N GLY A 46 2.14 14.02 3.36
CA GLY A 46 2.70 15.37 3.53
C GLY A 46 2.62 16.22 2.27
N ASP A 47 3.10 15.71 1.14
CA ASP A 47 3.06 16.39 -0.16
C ASP A 47 1.61 16.60 -0.64
N GLY A 48 0.70 15.66 -0.34
CA GLY A 48 -0.72 15.78 -0.68
C GLY A 48 -1.42 16.91 0.09
N LEU A 49 -1.17 17.00 1.40
CA LEU A 49 -1.70 18.08 2.24
C LEU A 49 -1.11 19.45 1.88
N GLU A 50 0.18 19.52 1.57
CA GLU A 50 0.83 20.76 1.09
C GLU A 50 0.19 21.26 -0.21
N ARG A 51 -0.18 20.36 -1.13
CA ARG A 51 -0.86 20.71 -2.38
C ARG A 51 -2.31 21.18 -2.17
N LEU A 52 -3.02 20.61 -1.20
CA LEU A 52 -4.40 20.98 -0.88
C LEU A 52 -4.46 22.30 -0.10
N PHE A 53 -3.51 22.51 0.80
CA PHE A 53 -3.38 23.70 1.62
C PHE A 53 -1.98 24.29 1.41
N PRO A 54 -1.76 25.02 0.30
CA PRO A 54 -0.51 25.73 0.07
C PRO A 54 -0.40 26.86 1.10
N ASN A 55 0.16 26.52 2.26
CA ASN A 55 0.31 27.42 3.39
C ASN A 55 1.74 27.92 3.42
N GLU A 56 1.94 29.24 3.59
CA GLU A 56 3.27 29.77 3.85
C GLU A 56 3.68 29.31 5.25
N GLY A 57 4.82 28.62 5.35
CA GLY A 57 5.23 27.86 6.53
C GLY A 57 5.10 28.60 7.87
N PHE A 58 4.89 27.83 8.94
CA PHE A 58 4.69 28.38 10.27
C PHE A 58 6.03 28.86 10.86
N SER A 59 6.18 30.16 11.05
CA SER A 59 7.37 30.76 11.67
C SER A 59 7.15 30.89 13.18
N VAL A 60 7.75 29.99 13.97
CA VAL A 60 7.78 30.12 15.44
C VAL A 60 9.16 30.65 15.84
N GLY A 61 9.23 31.95 16.15
CA GLY A 61 10.49 32.61 16.54
C GLY A 61 11.52 32.62 15.39
N SER A 62 12.74 32.13 15.67
CA SER A 62 13.88 32.11 14.71
C SER A 62 13.89 30.90 13.78
N VAL A 63 13.00 29.92 13.97
CA VAL A 63 13.00 28.68 13.18
C VAL A 63 11.84 28.71 12.18
N ARG A 64 12.16 28.84 10.89
CA ARG A 64 11.18 28.68 9.81
C ARG A 64 10.97 27.19 9.56
N ILE A 65 9.82 26.68 9.99
CA ILE A 65 9.40 25.33 9.62
C ILE A 65 8.72 25.43 8.26
N ASP A 66 9.35 24.81 7.27
CA ASP A 66 8.79 24.68 5.93
C ASP A 66 7.43 23.96 5.97
N GLY A 67 6.44 24.46 5.23
CA GLY A 67 5.05 23.98 5.28
C GLY A 67 4.97 22.48 5.02
N ARG A 68 5.78 21.97 4.08
CA ARG A 68 5.92 20.54 3.80
C ARG A 68 6.29 19.70 5.02
N LYS A 69 7.26 20.15 5.81
CA LYS A 69 7.72 19.42 7.01
C LYS A 69 6.65 19.38 8.08
N MET A 70 5.88 20.44 8.22
CA MET A 70 4.73 20.49 9.10
C MET A 70 3.66 19.48 8.66
N TYR A 71 3.29 19.43 7.38
CA TYR A 71 2.30 18.48 6.87
C TYR A 71 2.76 17.02 6.95
N MET A 72 4.06 16.74 6.78
CA MET A 72 4.62 15.41 7.05
C MET A 72 4.48 15.03 8.54
N MET A 73 4.74 15.96 9.48
CA MET A 73 4.54 15.71 10.92
C MET A 73 3.06 15.48 11.27
N VAL A 74 2.14 16.26 10.69
CA VAL A 74 0.69 16.08 10.88
C VAL A 74 0.26 14.71 10.35
N THR A 75 0.72 14.34 9.16
CA THR A 75 0.48 13.01 8.57
C THR A 75 1.00 11.91 9.51
N ALA A 76 2.20 12.08 10.05
CA ALA A 76 2.79 11.13 11.01
C ALA A 76 1.90 10.98 12.24
N LEU A 77 1.42 12.10 12.79
CA LEU A 77 0.57 12.13 13.98
C LEU A 77 -0.79 11.45 13.75
N VAL A 78 -1.34 11.54 12.52
CA VAL A 78 -2.59 10.87 12.14
C VAL A 78 -2.39 9.38 11.91
N ILE A 79 -1.28 8.98 11.29
CA ILE A 79 -0.98 7.56 10.99
C ILE A 79 -0.53 6.82 12.26
N LEU A 80 0.26 7.44 13.14
CA LEU A 80 0.78 6.83 14.37
C LEU A 80 -0.29 6.05 15.18
N PRO A 81 -1.46 6.63 15.52
CA PRO A 81 -2.48 5.93 16.30
C PRO A 81 -3.09 4.74 15.56
N THR A 82 -3.03 4.71 14.23
CA THR A 82 -3.49 3.56 13.43
C THR A 82 -2.55 2.35 13.51
N THR A 83 -1.32 2.52 14.01
CA THR A 83 -0.35 1.43 14.25
C THR A 83 -0.46 0.79 15.64
N TRP A 84 -1.15 1.44 16.59
CA TRP A 84 -1.37 0.93 17.94
C TRP A 84 -2.32 -0.28 18.05
N PRO A 85 -3.43 -0.38 17.28
CA PRO A 85 -4.38 -1.48 17.47
C PRO A 85 -3.75 -2.83 17.16
N ARG A 86 -3.56 -3.66 18.20
CA ARG A 86 -3.15 -5.07 18.06
C ARG A 86 -4.26 -5.99 17.53
N SER A 87 -5.44 -5.43 17.21
CA SER A 87 -6.59 -6.20 16.73
C SER A 87 -6.75 -6.05 15.22
N PHE A 88 -6.67 -7.17 14.50
CA PHE A 88 -6.91 -7.21 13.05
C PHE A 88 -8.31 -6.76 12.65
N GLY A 89 -9.28 -6.79 13.58
CA GLY A 89 -10.64 -6.29 13.35
C GLY A 89 -10.69 -4.78 13.14
N ALA A 90 -9.99 -3.99 13.96
CA ALA A 90 -9.91 -2.54 13.79
C ALA A 90 -9.24 -2.16 12.46
N LEU A 91 -8.17 -2.87 12.08
CA LEU A 91 -7.51 -2.69 10.78
C LEU A 91 -8.45 -3.03 9.62
N ALA A 92 -9.30 -4.07 9.75
CA ALA A 92 -10.26 -4.43 8.71
C ALA A 92 -11.31 -3.32 8.48
N TYR A 93 -11.82 -2.68 9.54
CA TYR A 93 -12.74 -1.54 9.41
C TYR A 93 -12.07 -0.32 8.74
N ILE A 94 -10.83 0.00 9.12
CA ILE A 94 -10.07 1.08 8.48
C ILE A 94 -9.85 0.76 6.99
N SER A 95 -9.55 -0.50 6.66
CA SER A 95 -9.39 -0.96 5.27
C SER A 95 -10.69 -0.84 4.47
N LEU A 96 -11.86 -1.17 5.05
CA LEU A 96 -13.16 -0.93 4.40
C LEU A 96 -13.38 0.56 4.09
N GLY A 97 -13.02 1.45 5.01
CA GLY A 97 -13.04 2.90 4.77
C GLY A 97 -12.12 3.32 3.62
N GLY A 98 -10.92 2.74 3.56
CA GLY A 98 -9.98 2.95 2.46
C GLY A 98 -10.54 2.53 1.10
N ILE A 99 -11.18 1.36 1.00
CA ILE A 99 -11.81 0.87 -0.24
C ILE A 99 -12.92 1.82 -0.70
N LEU A 100 -13.80 2.22 0.22
CA LEU A 100 -14.86 3.19 -0.10
C LEU A 100 -14.29 4.53 -0.57
N GLY A 101 -13.24 5.01 0.09
CA GLY A 101 -12.49 6.19 -0.33
C GLY A 101 -11.91 6.05 -1.73
N SER A 102 -11.29 4.92 -2.06
CA SER A 102 -10.74 4.64 -3.40
C SER A 102 -11.83 4.63 -4.47
N ILE A 103 -12.99 4.00 -4.21
CA ILE A 103 -14.12 4.00 -5.15
C ILE A 103 -14.62 5.43 -5.40
N CYS A 104 -14.76 6.22 -4.34
CA CYS A 104 -15.17 7.63 -4.44
C CYS A 104 -14.16 8.44 -5.27
N LEU A 105 -12.85 8.27 -5.03
CA LEU A 105 -11.81 8.93 -5.81
C LEU A 105 -11.85 8.56 -7.29
N ILE A 106 -12.03 7.27 -7.62
CA ILE A 106 -12.19 6.82 -9.01
C ILE A 106 -13.40 7.50 -9.64
N PHE A 107 -14.54 7.56 -8.94
CA PHE A 107 -15.73 8.24 -9.43
C PHE A 107 -15.49 9.73 -9.66
N CYS A 108 -14.85 10.44 -8.71
CA CYS A 108 -14.49 11.85 -8.86
C CYS A 108 -13.58 12.11 -10.07
N VAL A 109 -12.57 11.27 -10.27
CA VAL A 109 -11.64 11.39 -11.41
C VAL A 109 -12.35 11.11 -12.73
N LEU A 110 -13.23 10.10 -12.78
CA LEU A 110 -14.02 9.81 -13.98
C LEU A 110 -15.01 10.93 -14.30
N TRP A 111 -15.70 11.46 -13.28
CA TRP A 111 -16.62 12.57 -13.43
C TRP A 111 -15.91 13.82 -13.96
N THR A 112 -14.81 14.22 -13.33
CA THR A 112 -14.02 15.38 -13.77
C THR A 112 -13.43 15.15 -15.17
N GLY A 113 -12.99 13.94 -15.50
CA GLY A 113 -12.48 13.60 -16.82
C GLY A 113 -13.52 13.69 -17.94
N VAL A 114 -14.74 13.17 -17.71
CA VAL A 114 -15.80 13.05 -18.72
C VAL A 114 -16.70 14.28 -18.79
N VAL A 115 -17.12 14.83 -17.65
CA VAL A 115 -18.14 15.88 -17.56
C VAL A 115 -17.52 17.27 -17.58
N ASP A 116 -16.50 17.51 -16.76
CA ASP A 116 -15.81 18.80 -16.70
C ASP A 116 -14.80 18.98 -17.85
N GLY A 117 -14.63 17.95 -18.69
CA GLY A 117 -13.82 17.99 -19.90
C GLY A 117 -12.33 18.20 -19.66
N VAL A 118 -11.86 18.00 -18.41
CA VAL A 118 -10.51 18.38 -17.97
C VAL A 118 -9.42 17.45 -18.50
N GLY A 119 -9.74 16.28 -19.05
CA GLY A 119 -8.67 15.42 -19.56
C GLY A 119 -9.04 14.09 -20.16
N LEU A 120 -9.04 14.04 -21.50
CA LEU A 120 -8.46 12.96 -22.31
C LEU A 120 -7.86 13.52 -23.63
N LYS A 121 -7.43 14.80 -23.66
CA LYS A 121 -6.76 15.41 -24.82
C LYS A 121 -5.25 15.13 -24.79
N GLN A 122 -4.85 13.87 -24.79
CA GLN A 122 -3.42 13.53 -24.80
C GLN A 122 -2.88 13.62 -26.24
N LYS A 123 -2.44 14.81 -26.66
CA LYS A 123 -1.59 15.02 -27.86
C LYS A 123 -0.12 14.99 -27.43
N GLY A 124 0.48 13.82 -27.31
CA GLY A 124 1.90 13.69 -26.98
C GLY A 124 2.43 12.28 -27.19
N ALA A 125 3.74 12.17 -27.45
CA ALA A 125 4.42 10.90 -27.75
C ALA A 125 4.06 9.80 -26.75
N VAL A 126 3.62 8.65 -27.28
CA VAL A 126 3.05 7.51 -26.55
C VAL A 126 4.05 6.90 -25.55
N LEU A 127 5.35 7.13 -25.73
CA LEU A 127 6.42 6.64 -24.87
C LEU A 127 7.43 7.75 -24.57
N LYS A 128 7.44 8.23 -23.32
CA LYS A 128 8.53 9.06 -22.77
C LYS A 128 9.40 8.20 -21.86
N PHE A 129 10.57 7.81 -22.34
CA PHE A 129 11.54 7.02 -21.56
C PHE A 129 11.95 7.70 -20.24
N GLN A 130 11.94 9.03 -20.19
CA GLN A 130 12.28 9.81 -19.00
C GLN A 130 11.31 9.58 -17.82
N GLY A 131 10.05 9.23 -18.07
CA GLY A 131 9.06 8.92 -17.04
C GLY A 131 8.85 7.42 -16.79
N LEU A 132 9.46 6.55 -17.62
CA LEU A 132 9.22 5.12 -17.60
C LEU A 132 9.62 4.47 -16.26
N PRO A 133 10.79 4.77 -15.66
CA PRO A 133 11.15 4.24 -14.35
C PRO A 133 10.16 4.61 -13.24
N THR A 134 9.67 5.84 -13.23
CA THR A 134 8.69 6.32 -12.23
C THR A 134 7.33 5.64 -12.41
N THR A 135 6.86 5.48 -13.65
CA THR A 135 5.61 4.75 -13.92
C THR A 135 5.74 3.28 -13.56
N LEU A 136 6.88 2.66 -13.89
CA LEU A 136 7.16 1.27 -13.56
C LEU A 136 7.24 1.05 -12.04
N SER A 137 7.86 1.98 -11.30
CA SER A 137 7.93 1.89 -9.84
C SER A 137 6.56 2.03 -9.20
N LEU A 138 5.75 3.00 -9.63
CA LEU A 138 4.37 3.17 -9.15
C LEU A 138 3.51 1.94 -9.47
N PHE A 139 3.62 1.41 -10.67
CA PHE A 139 2.91 0.19 -11.06
C PHE A 139 3.32 -0.99 -10.18
N THR A 140 4.63 -1.22 -10.03
CA THR A 140 5.16 -2.32 -9.21
C THR A 140 4.76 -2.18 -7.74
N PHE A 141 4.80 -0.95 -7.20
CA PHE A 141 4.38 -0.64 -5.83
C PHE A 141 2.93 -1.05 -5.56
N CYS A 142 2.01 -0.79 -6.49
CA CYS A 142 0.61 -1.21 -6.38
C CYS A 142 0.44 -2.74 -6.25
N TYR A 143 1.38 -3.54 -6.77
CA TYR A 143 1.37 -5.01 -6.66
C TYR A 143 2.19 -5.54 -5.47
N CYS A 144 2.78 -4.65 -4.65
CA CYS A 144 3.66 -5.03 -3.54
C CYS A 144 2.92 -5.51 -2.27
N ALA A 145 1.60 -5.76 -2.33
CA ALA A 145 0.80 -6.20 -1.19
C ALA A 145 1.06 -7.65 -0.72
N HIS A 146 1.95 -8.38 -1.39
CA HIS A 146 2.20 -9.80 -1.14
C HIS A 146 2.85 -10.04 0.23
N VAL A 147 3.69 -9.13 0.75
CA VAL A 147 4.39 -9.30 2.04
C VAL A 147 3.46 -9.45 3.24
N VAL A 148 2.23 -8.95 3.14
CA VAL A 148 1.24 -8.97 4.22
C VAL A 148 0.47 -10.30 4.28
N PHE A 149 0.53 -11.12 3.22
CA PHE A 149 -0.32 -12.31 3.03
C PHE A 149 -0.10 -13.41 4.08
N PRO A 150 1.14 -13.80 4.46
CA PRO A 150 1.36 -14.81 5.50
C PRO A 150 0.91 -14.34 6.88
N SER A 151 1.14 -13.07 7.21
CA SER A 151 0.68 -12.46 8.46
C SER A 151 -0.85 -12.47 8.55
N LEU A 152 -1.52 -12.13 7.44
CA LEU A 152 -2.98 -12.19 7.33
C LEU A 152 -3.49 -13.63 7.48
N ARG A 153 -2.88 -14.60 6.78
CA ARG A 153 -3.24 -16.02 6.88
C ARG A 153 -3.05 -16.59 8.27
N SER A 154 -1.97 -16.20 8.97
CA SER A 154 -1.67 -16.64 10.33
C SER A 154 -2.70 -16.13 11.35
N SER A 155 -3.23 -14.93 11.12
CA SER A 155 -4.22 -14.27 11.99
C SER A 155 -5.66 -14.78 11.82
N MET A 156 -6.00 -15.39 10.69
CA MET A 156 -7.37 -15.86 10.45
C MET A 156 -7.75 -17.09 11.26
N ARG A 157 -8.95 -17.03 11.87
CA ARG A 157 -9.56 -18.13 12.64
C ARG A 157 -9.76 -19.39 11.78
N ASN A 158 -10.11 -19.25 10.50
CA ASN A 158 -10.26 -20.35 9.55
C ASN A 158 -9.34 -20.20 8.34
N LYS A 159 -8.18 -20.87 8.37
CA LYS A 159 -7.16 -20.81 7.30
C LYS A 159 -7.66 -21.29 5.93
N ILE A 160 -8.72 -22.10 5.89
CA ILE A 160 -9.34 -22.61 4.66
C ILE A 160 -10.03 -21.48 3.87
N HIS A 161 -10.51 -20.43 4.54
CA HIS A 161 -11.11 -19.26 3.87
C HIS A 161 -10.06 -18.37 3.19
N PHE A 162 -8.78 -18.47 3.57
CA PHE A 162 -7.70 -17.72 2.89
C PHE A 162 -7.60 -18.07 1.42
N SER A 163 -7.73 -19.35 1.07
CA SER A 163 -7.63 -19.79 -0.32
C SER A 163 -8.78 -19.24 -1.17
N LYS A 164 -9.99 -19.13 -0.61
CA LYS A 164 -11.15 -18.53 -1.30
C LYS A 164 -10.98 -17.03 -1.49
N VAL A 165 -10.48 -16.31 -0.47
CA VAL A 165 -10.26 -14.86 -0.56
C VAL A 165 -9.11 -14.53 -1.51
N ASN A 166 -8.01 -15.30 -1.49
CA ASN A 166 -6.88 -15.08 -2.40
C ASN A 166 -7.28 -15.38 -3.86
N LEU A 167 -8.09 -16.44 -4.08
CA LEU A 167 -8.68 -16.71 -5.39
C LEU A 167 -9.60 -15.57 -5.84
N HIS A 168 -10.53 -15.08 -5.03
CA HIS A 168 -11.36 -13.93 -5.42
C HIS A 168 -10.55 -12.66 -5.72
N LEU A 169 -9.46 -12.42 -4.98
CA LEU A 169 -8.60 -11.25 -5.19
C LEU A 169 -7.75 -11.35 -6.48
N PHE A 170 -7.28 -12.55 -6.85
CA PHE A 170 -6.48 -12.78 -8.06
C PHE A 170 -7.34 -13.05 -9.32
N PHE A 171 -8.49 -13.72 -9.20
CA PHE A 171 -9.37 -14.11 -10.32
C PHE A 171 -10.46 -13.08 -10.67
N TYR A 172 -10.57 -11.97 -9.96
CA TYR A 172 -11.39 -10.83 -10.43
C TYR A 172 -10.67 -9.98 -11.49
N ILE A 173 -9.61 -10.51 -12.10
CA ILE A 173 -9.24 -10.23 -13.50
C ILE A 173 -10.03 -11.24 -14.33
N PRO A 174 -10.93 -10.83 -15.23
CA PRO A 174 -11.86 -11.73 -15.89
C PRO A 174 -11.09 -12.68 -16.81
N THR A 175 -10.75 -13.86 -16.29
CA THR A 175 -10.40 -15.00 -17.12
C THR A 175 -11.72 -15.70 -17.47
N PRO A 176 -12.12 -15.70 -18.75
CA PRO A 176 -13.28 -16.47 -19.18
C PRO A 176 -12.99 -17.95 -18.92
N ASP A 177 -13.99 -18.61 -18.32
CA ASP A 177 -14.19 -20.06 -18.20
C ASP A 177 -12.95 -20.97 -18.33
N LEU A 178 -12.50 -21.53 -17.20
CA LEU A 178 -11.87 -22.85 -17.22
C LEU A 178 -12.98 -23.90 -17.35
N LYS A 179 -13.03 -24.55 -18.51
CA LYS A 179 -13.61 -25.88 -18.68
C LYS A 179 -12.50 -26.93 -18.63
N GLU A 180 -12.82 -27.98 -17.90
CA GLU A 180 -12.18 -29.30 -17.73
C GLU A 180 -11.11 -29.42 -16.63
#